data_AF-A0AAU7S042-F1
#
_entry.id   AF-A0AAU7S042-F1
#
_cell.length_a   1.000
_cell.length_b   1.000
_cell.length_c   1.000
_cell.angle_alpha   90.00
_cell.angle_beta   90.00
_cell.angle_gamma   90.00
#
_symmetry.space_group_name_H-M   'P 1'
#
loop_
_entity.id
_entity.type
_entity.pdbx_description
1 polymer ?
#
loop_
_entity_poly.entity_id
_entity_poly.type
_entity_poly.pdbx_seq_one_letter_code
_entity_poly.pdbx_strand_id
1 'polypeptide(L)'
;MADTRAPLSGVIPKISVVGVGGGGGNAINNMIAQKLQGVEFIAANTDAQALATSKATRRIQLGTQVTEGLGAGSLPEIGRAAAEESIDEIMDHLQGTHMCFVTAGMGGGTGTGAAPIIAQVARQAGILTVGVVTKPFTFEGNRRMRTADEGIERLRESADTVIVIPNQNLFRIADATTTFENAFVTADRVLYAGVSCITDLIIKEGLINLDFADVKSVMRGMGRAMMGTGESSGPGRALKAADAAVSNPLLDDMSMKGARGVLISISGGTDMTLFEVDEAASRIRDEVFADADIVVGAIFDRNLDGVFRVSVVATGLESLVASAGQPMEINRDRY
;
A
#
# COMPACT_ATOMS: atom_id res chain seq x y z
N MET A 1 4.28 -13.00 -46.54
CA MET A 1 4.41 -14.07 -45.53
C MET A 1 3.79 -13.53 -44.26
N ALA A 2 2.66 -14.10 -43.83
CA ALA A 2 2.02 -13.73 -42.57
C ALA A 2 2.86 -14.28 -41.41
N ASP A 3 3.23 -13.42 -40.47
CA ASP A 3 3.98 -13.81 -39.27
C ASP A 3 3.11 -14.77 -38.45
N THR A 4 3.47 -16.04 -38.44
CA THR A 4 2.71 -17.13 -37.82
C THR A 4 3.32 -17.48 -36.46
N ARG A 5 3.64 -16.46 -35.66
CA ARG A 5 4.06 -16.67 -34.28
C ARG A 5 2.81 -16.90 -33.44
N ALA A 6 2.71 -18.06 -32.81
CA ALA A 6 1.70 -18.32 -31.79
C ALA A 6 1.75 -17.19 -30.74
N PRO A 7 0.59 -16.71 -30.22
CA PRO A 7 0.61 -15.70 -29.17
C PRO A 7 1.41 -16.27 -27.99
N LEU A 8 2.56 -15.65 -27.71
CA LEU A 8 3.30 -15.91 -26.49
C LEU A 8 2.34 -15.62 -25.33
N SER A 9 2.20 -16.56 -24.39
CA SER A 9 1.36 -16.38 -23.20
C SER A 9 2.02 -15.37 -22.24
N GLY A 10 2.02 -14.08 -22.61
CA GLY A 10 2.28 -13.00 -21.68
C GLY A 10 1.10 -12.92 -20.74
N VAL A 11 1.14 -13.68 -19.63
CA VAL A 11 0.11 -13.60 -18.60
C VAL A 11 0.31 -12.27 -17.89
N ILE A 12 -0.53 -11.28 -18.21
CA ILE A 12 -0.61 -10.05 -17.42
C ILE A 12 -1.00 -10.47 -16.00
N PRO A 13 -0.21 -10.14 -14.97
CA PRO A 13 -0.53 -10.51 -13.60
C PRO A 13 -1.90 -9.96 -13.20
N LYS A 14 -2.75 -10.84 -12.67
CA LYS A 14 -4.06 -10.44 -12.14
C LYS A 14 -3.87 -9.79 -10.78
N ILE A 15 -4.26 -8.53 -10.65
CA ILE A 15 -4.17 -7.75 -9.41
C ILE A 15 -5.58 -7.49 -8.86
N SER A 16 -5.77 -7.72 -7.57
CA SER A 16 -7.02 -7.39 -6.86
C SER A 16 -6.77 -6.38 -5.74
N VAL A 17 -7.74 -5.50 -5.50
CA VAL A 17 -7.73 -4.53 -4.40
C VAL A 17 -8.97 -4.76 -3.54
N VAL A 18 -8.77 -5.23 -2.32
CA VAL A 18 -9.83 -5.49 -1.34
C VAL A 18 -9.94 -4.31 -0.38
N GLY A 19 -11.03 -3.55 -0.47
CA GLY A 19 -11.35 -2.50 0.49
C GLY A 19 -12.16 -3.05 1.66
N VAL A 20 -11.57 -3.03 2.86
CA VAL A 20 -12.13 -3.66 4.06
C VAL A 20 -12.72 -2.62 5.01
N GLY A 21 -13.98 -2.80 5.38
CA GLY A 21 -14.72 -1.88 6.23
C GLY A 21 -15.05 -0.54 5.56
N GLY A 22 -15.55 0.43 6.33
CA GLY A 22 -15.96 1.74 5.80
C GLY A 22 -14.80 2.54 5.19
N GLY A 23 -13.66 2.64 5.89
CA GLY A 23 -12.48 3.37 5.39
C GLY A 23 -11.89 2.76 4.13
N GLY A 24 -11.73 1.42 4.09
CA GLY A 24 -11.26 0.72 2.90
C GLY A 24 -12.26 0.82 1.73
N GLY A 25 -13.56 0.74 2.02
CA GLY A 25 -14.64 0.94 1.05
C GLY A 25 -14.61 2.32 0.40
N ASN A 26 -14.38 3.37 1.19
CA ASN A 26 -14.21 4.74 0.66
C ASN A 26 -12.97 4.86 -0.22
N ALA A 27 -11.84 4.29 0.21
CA ALA A 27 -10.60 4.31 -0.54
C ALA A 27 -10.75 3.65 -1.93
N ILE A 28 -11.35 2.45 -2.01
CA ILE A 28 -11.58 1.79 -3.30
C ILE A 28 -12.60 2.54 -4.16
N ASN A 29 -13.64 3.14 -3.56
CA ASN A 29 -14.59 3.98 -4.30
C ASN A 29 -13.90 5.19 -4.95
N ASN A 30 -12.94 5.79 -4.24
CA ASN A 30 -12.09 6.84 -4.77
C ASN A 30 -11.17 6.33 -5.89
N MET A 31 -10.51 5.18 -5.72
CA MET A 31 -9.67 4.56 -6.76
C MET A 31 -10.46 4.25 -8.05
N ILE A 32 -11.69 3.75 -7.91
CA ILE A 32 -12.61 3.51 -9.04
C ILE A 32 -12.99 4.83 -9.71
N ALA A 33 -13.30 5.86 -8.93
CA ALA A 33 -13.64 7.18 -9.48
C ALA A 33 -12.47 7.82 -10.24
N GLN A 34 -11.23 7.59 -9.79
CA GLN A 34 -10.00 7.99 -10.46
C GLN A 34 -9.61 7.08 -11.64
N LYS A 35 -10.40 6.04 -11.93
CA LYS A 35 -10.22 5.11 -13.06
C LYS A 35 -8.88 4.39 -13.03
N LEU A 36 -8.42 3.96 -11.85
CA LEU A 36 -7.25 3.10 -11.74
C LEU A 36 -7.43 1.84 -12.61
N GLN A 37 -6.46 1.58 -13.49
CA GLN A 37 -6.54 0.52 -14.48
C GLN A 37 -5.82 -0.76 -14.02
N GLY A 38 -6.16 -1.89 -14.63
CA GLY A 38 -5.46 -3.16 -14.41
C GLY A 38 -5.71 -3.84 -13.07
N VAL A 39 -6.71 -3.40 -12.31
CA VAL A 39 -7.05 -3.96 -10.99
C VAL A 39 -8.52 -4.36 -10.90
N GLU A 40 -8.81 -5.43 -10.17
CA GLU A 40 -10.16 -5.82 -9.78
C GLU A 40 -10.47 -5.34 -8.37
N PHE A 41 -11.52 -4.54 -8.21
CA PHE A 41 -11.95 -4.03 -6.90
C PHE A 41 -12.95 -4.96 -6.22
N ILE A 42 -12.70 -5.24 -4.95
CA ILE A 42 -13.56 -6.04 -4.08
C ILE A 42 -13.87 -5.21 -2.82
N ALA A 43 -15.14 -4.97 -2.53
CA ALA A 43 -15.54 -4.35 -1.26
C ALA A 43 -15.92 -5.44 -0.25
N ALA A 44 -15.35 -5.41 0.95
CA ALA A 44 -15.65 -6.35 2.01
C ALA A 44 -16.07 -5.59 3.28
N ASN A 45 -17.30 -5.78 3.77
CA ASN A 45 -17.78 -5.08 4.95
C ASN A 45 -18.82 -5.90 5.72
N THR A 46 -18.92 -5.66 7.02
CA THR A 46 -20.02 -6.21 7.85
C THR A 46 -21.28 -5.34 7.80
N ASP A 47 -21.15 -4.09 7.38
CA ASP A 47 -22.27 -3.17 7.20
C ASP A 47 -22.84 -3.30 5.77
N ALA A 48 -24.08 -3.79 5.70
CA ALA A 48 -24.78 -4.02 4.43
C ALA A 48 -25.16 -2.70 3.72
N GLN A 49 -25.46 -1.63 4.48
CA GLN A 49 -25.81 -0.33 3.89
C GLN A 49 -24.59 0.30 3.23
N ALA A 50 -23.43 0.22 3.89
CA ALA A 50 -22.18 0.66 3.31
C ALA A 50 -21.85 -0.11 2.02
N LEU A 51 -22.04 -1.43 1.99
CA LEU A 51 -21.82 -2.24 0.78
C LEU A 51 -22.78 -1.91 -0.36
N ALA A 52 -24.04 -1.60 -0.05
CA ALA A 52 -25.03 -1.25 -1.06
C ALA A 52 -24.63 -0.02 -1.88
N THR A 53 -23.89 0.91 -1.28
CA THR A 53 -23.38 2.13 -1.92
C THR A 53 -22.00 1.98 -2.56
N SER A 54 -21.36 0.81 -2.45
CA SER A 54 -20.06 0.56 -3.04
C SER A 54 -20.11 0.58 -4.56
N LYS A 55 -19.08 1.18 -5.18
CA LYS A 55 -18.87 1.19 -6.64
C LYS A 55 -18.12 -0.03 -7.14
N ALA A 56 -17.63 -0.89 -6.24
CA ALA A 56 -16.91 -2.09 -6.61
C ALA A 56 -17.84 -3.10 -7.30
N THR A 57 -17.37 -3.73 -8.37
CA THR A 57 -18.12 -4.75 -9.10
C THR A 57 -18.34 -6.01 -8.27
N ARG A 58 -17.43 -6.29 -7.33
CA ARG A 58 -17.46 -7.44 -6.43
C ARG A 58 -17.61 -6.96 -4.99
N ARG A 59 -18.54 -7.58 -4.26
CA ARG A 59 -18.90 -7.20 -2.89
C ARG A 59 -19.05 -8.46 -2.05
N ILE A 60 -18.51 -8.44 -0.85
CA ILE A 60 -18.55 -9.52 0.13
C ILE A 60 -19.16 -8.95 1.41
N GLN A 61 -20.29 -9.50 1.83
CA GLN A 61 -20.89 -9.16 3.11
C GLN A 61 -20.32 -10.08 4.18
N LEU A 62 -19.42 -9.53 4.98
CA LEU A 62 -18.72 -10.28 6.02
C LEU A 62 -19.66 -10.57 7.20
N GLY A 63 -19.60 -11.78 7.74
CA GLY A 63 -20.22 -12.13 9.02
C GLY A 63 -21.73 -11.90 9.07
N THR A 64 -22.46 -12.39 8.08
CA THR A 64 -23.92 -12.25 8.01
C THR A 64 -24.61 -12.80 9.24
N GLN A 65 -24.09 -13.88 9.83
CA GLN A 65 -24.64 -14.49 11.04
C GLN A 65 -24.22 -13.73 12.30
N VAL A 66 -22.96 -13.29 12.36
CA VAL A 66 -22.41 -12.61 13.55
C VAL A 66 -22.95 -11.18 13.72
N THR A 67 -23.20 -10.47 12.63
CA THR A 67 -23.50 -9.01 12.66
C THR A 67 -24.90 -8.65 12.20
N GLU A 68 -25.63 -9.59 11.59
CA GLU A 68 -26.93 -9.34 10.95
C GLU A 68 -26.89 -8.18 9.93
N GLY A 69 -25.71 -7.85 9.39
CA GLY A 69 -25.51 -6.75 8.45
C GLY A 69 -25.42 -5.36 9.06
N LEU A 70 -25.35 -5.24 10.39
CA LEU A 70 -25.36 -3.97 11.13
C LEU A 70 -23.95 -3.41 11.44
N GLY A 71 -22.91 -4.08 10.97
CA GLY A 71 -21.53 -3.69 11.22
C GLY A 71 -20.94 -4.27 12.51
N ALA A 72 -19.65 -4.05 12.72
CA ALA A 72 -18.89 -4.65 13.83
C ALA A 72 -18.89 -3.80 15.13
N GLY A 73 -19.64 -2.69 15.21
CA GLY A 73 -19.76 -1.91 16.45
C GLY A 73 -18.43 -1.34 17.02
N SER A 74 -17.43 -1.08 16.18
CA SER A 74 -16.05 -0.72 16.59
C SER A 74 -15.30 -1.80 17.39
N LEU A 75 -15.74 -3.05 17.30
CA LEU A 75 -15.14 -4.21 17.96
C LEU A 75 -14.34 -5.06 16.95
N PRO A 76 -12.99 -5.05 17.02
CA PRO A 76 -12.16 -5.81 16.08
C PRO A 76 -12.38 -7.31 16.10
N GLU A 77 -12.70 -7.88 17.26
CA GLU A 77 -13.00 -9.30 17.44
C GLU A 77 -14.23 -9.72 16.63
N ILE A 78 -15.25 -8.85 16.54
CA ILE A 78 -16.43 -9.09 15.70
C ILE A 78 -16.03 -9.02 14.22
N GLY A 79 -15.24 -8.03 13.83
CA GLY A 79 -14.72 -7.92 12.46
C GLY A 79 -13.89 -9.12 12.04
N ARG A 80 -13.10 -9.68 12.97
CA ARG A 80 -12.31 -10.89 12.78
C ARG A 80 -13.19 -12.11 12.59
N ALA A 81 -14.11 -12.37 13.52
CA ALA A 81 -15.03 -13.51 13.44
C ALA A 81 -15.88 -13.47 12.15
N ALA A 82 -16.30 -12.26 11.75
CA ALA A 82 -17.03 -12.04 10.50
C ALA A 82 -16.20 -12.40 9.25
N ALA A 83 -14.89 -12.13 9.26
CA ALA A 83 -14.01 -12.53 8.16
C ALA A 83 -13.71 -14.02 8.18
N GLU A 84 -13.56 -14.62 9.36
CA GLU A 84 -13.38 -16.07 9.53
C GLU A 84 -14.61 -16.86 9.04
N GLU A 85 -15.83 -16.36 9.29
CA GLU A 85 -17.09 -16.90 8.76
C GLU A 85 -17.12 -16.89 7.21
N SER A 86 -16.53 -15.85 6.60
CA SER A 86 -16.61 -15.59 5.16
C SER A 86 -15.37 -16.01 4.37
N ILE A 87 -14.49 -16.87 4.92
CA ILE A 87 -13.23 -17.26 4.26
C ILE A 87 -13.46 -17.87 2.87
N ASP A 88 -14.43 -18.77 2.73
CA ASP A 88 -14.71 -19.43 1.46
C ASP A 88 -15.09 -18.42 0.38
N GLU A 89 -15.98 -17.47 0.69
CA GLU A 89 -16.38 -16.39 -0.22
C GLU A 89 -15.20 -15.45 -0.55
N ILE A 90 -14.36 -15.11 0.44
CA ILE A 90 -13.14 -14.32 0.22
C ILE A 90 -12.22 -15.03 -0.78
N MET A 91 -12.03 -16.34 -0.64
CA MET A 91 -11.14 -17.12 -1.50
C MET A 91 -11.69 -17.30 -2.92
N ASP A 92 -13.00 -17.52 -3.07
CA ASP A 92 -13.67 -17.50 -4.38
C ASP A 92 -13.47 -16.15 -5.07
N HIS A 93 -13.43 -15.08 -4.28
CA HIS A 93 -13.13 -13.75 -4.77
C HIS A 93 -11.68 -13.51 -5.16
N LEU A 94 -10.73 -14.20 -4.54
CA LEU A 94 -9.30 -14.06 -4.84
C LEU A 94 -8.78 -15.10 -5.85
N GLN A 95 -9.65 -15.93 -6.41
CA GLN A 95 -9.25 -16.96 -7.36
C GLN A 95 -8.54 -16.37 -8.60
N GLY A 96 -7.35 -16.93 -8.89
CA GLY A 96 -6.50 -16.54 -10.01
C GLY A 96 -5.74 -15.22 -9.80
N THR A 97 -5.88 -14.57 -8.64
CA THR A 97 -5.17 -13.34 -8.30
C THR A 97 -3.70 -13.65 -8.00
N HIS A 98 -2.79 -12.88 -8.60
CA HIS A 98 -1.34 -13.01 -8.40
C HIS A 98 -0.85 -12.06 -7.31
N MET A 99 -1.50 -10.90 -7.19
CA MET A 99 -1.22 -9.87 -6.20
C MET A 99 -2.51 -9.30 -5.61
N CYS A 100 -2.57 -9.20 -4.28
CA CYS A 100 -3.72 -8.67 -3.56
C CYS A 100 -3.29 -7.47 -2.70
N PHE A 101 -3.92 -6.33 -2.91
CA PHE A 101 -3.85 -5.19 -2.01
C PHE A 101 -5.00 -5.27 -1.01
N VAL A 102 -4.71 -5.19 0.28
CA VAL A 102 -5.71 -5.10 1.34
C VAL A 102 -5.68 -3.68 1.90
N THR A 103 -6.72 -2.90 1.65
CA THR A 103 -6.82 -1.50 2.12
C THR A 103 -7.89 -1.33 3.19
N ALA A 104 -7.54 -0.63 4.26
CA ALA A 104 -8.41 -0.44 5.41
C ALA A 104 -8.05 0.82 6.20
N GLY A 105 -9.06 1.45 6.80
CA GLY A 105 -8.85 2.43 7.86
C GLY A 105 -8.81 1.73 9.22
N MET A 106 -7.68 1.80 9.91
CA MET A 106 -7.45 1.08 11.17
C MET A 106 -8.06 1.83 12.36
N GLY A 107 -8.37 1.08 13.43
CA GLY A 107 -8.97 1.61 14.65
C GLY A 107 -10.49 1.42 14.75
N GLY A 108 -11.16 1.05 13.65
CA GLY A 108 -12.56 0.59 13.68
C GLY A 108 -12.69 -0.89 14.04
N GLY A 109 -13.89 -1.46 13.90
CA GLY A 109 -14.13 -2.89 14.13
C GLY A 109 -13.79 -3.74 12.91
N THR A 110 -14.51 -3.51 11.80
CA THR A 110 -14.40 -4.34 10.59
C THR A 110 -13.01 -4.28 9.97
N GLY A 111 -12.50 -3.08 9.63
CA GLY A 111 -11.18 -2.94 8.99
C GLY A 111 -10.06 -3.56 9.82
N THR A 112 -9.99 -3.22 11.11
CA THR A 112 -8.96 -3.69 12.04
C THR A 112 -9.01 -5.20 12.28
N GLY A 113 -10.21 -5.79 12.31
CA GLY A 113 -10.41 -7.22 12.59
C GLY A 113 -10.28 -8.11 11.35
N ALA A 114 -10.90 -7.69 10.25
CA ALA A 114 -11.02 -8.49 9.03
C ALA A 114 -9.79 -8.39 8.11
N ALA A 115 -9.12 -7.24 8.03
CA ALA A 115 -8.00 -7.07 7.12
C ALA A 115 -6.85 -8.07 7.37
N PRO A 116 -6.44 -8.36 8.62
CA PRO A 116 -5.44 -9.40 8.88
C PRO A 116 -5.86 -10.80 8.43
N ILE A 117 -7.15 -11.15 8.56
CA ILE A 117 -7.67 -12.46 8.14
C ILE A 117 -7.65 -12.58 6.61
N ILE A 118 -8.17 -11.56 5.91
CA ILE A 118 -8.15 -11.50 4.44
C ILE A 118 -6.71 -11.58 3.92
N ALA A 119 -5.78 -10.84 4.53
CA ALA A 119 -4.37 -10.88 4.14
C ALA A 119 -3.74 -12.26 4.38
N GLN A 120 -4.06 -12.89 5.50
CA GLN A 120 -3.55 -14.21 5.86
C GLN A 120 -3.97 -15.27 4.85
N VAL A 121 -5.26 -15.36 4.52
CA VAL A 121 -5.77 -16.37 3.58
C VAL A 121 -5.24 -16.13 2.16
N ALA A 122 -5.13 -14.87 1.72
CA ALA A 122 -4.52 -14.52 0.45
C ALA A 122 -3.05 -14.97 0.37
N ARG A 123 -2.27 -14.67 1.41
CA ARG A 123 -0.85 -15.05 1.48
C ARG A 123 -0.67 -16.57 1.55
N GLN A 124 -1.50 -17.28 2.31
CA GLN A 124 -1.49 -18.74 2.39
C GLN A 124 -1.81 -19.40 1.04
N ALA A 125 -2.64 -18.75 0.21
CA ALA A 125 -2.92 -19.17 -1.16
C ALA A 125 -1.79 -18.83 -2.16
N GLY A 126 -0.67 -18.26 -1.70
CA GLY A 126 0.50 -17.93 -2.54
C GLY A 126 0.40 -16.60 -3.27
N ILE A 127 -0.60 -15.78 -2.95
CA ILE A 127 -0.81 -14.45 -3.53
C ILE A 127 0.14 -13.45 -2.85
N LEU A 128 0.86 -12.64 -3.63
CA LEU A 128 1.67 -11.55 -3.07
C LEU A 128 0.74 -10.54 -2.40
N THR A 129 0.81 -10.43 -1.08
CA THR A 129 -0.20 -9.72 -0.30
C THR A 129 0.38 -8.45 0.32
N VAL A 130 -0.15 -7.29 -0.08
CA VAL A 130 0.31 -5.97 0.38
C VAL A 130 -0.83 -5.27 1.14
N GLY A 131 -0.62 -5.01 2.43
CA GLY A 131 -1.50 -4.16 3.22
C GLY A 131 -1.20 -2.69 2.97
N VAL A 132 -2.21 -1.87 2.68
CA VAL A 132 -2.07 -0.41 2.57
C VAL A 132 -3.11 0.22 3.47
N VAL A 133 -2.72 0.65 4.67
CA VAL A 133 -3.67 1.00 5.73
C VAL A 133 -3.38 2.34 6.36
N THR A 134 -4.42 3.01 6.86
CA THR A 134 -4.28 4.28 7.57
C THR A 134 -4.38 4.13 9.08
N LYS A 135 -3.58 4.90 9.83
CA LYS A 135 -3.82 5.13 11.26
C LYS A 135 -4.81 6.28 11.45
N PRO A 136 -5.65 6.25 12.50
CA PRO A 136 -6.60 7.33 12.77
C PRO A 136 -5.88 8.63 13.11
N PHE A 137 -6.60 9.75 13.06
CA PHE A 137 -6.09 11.01 13.57
C PHE A 137 -6.05 11.02 15.10
N THR A 138 -5.15 11.82 15.69
CA THR A 138 -5.04 11.92 17.16
C THR A 138 -6.36 12.37 17.82
N PHE A 139 -7.13 13.24 17.14
CA PHE A 139 -8.42 13.72 17.66
C PHE A 139 -9.51 12.63 17.72
N GLU A 140 -9.36 11.52 16.98
CA GLU A 140 -10.32 10.40 17.04
C GLU A 140 -10.20 9.59 18.35
N GLY A 141 -9.18 9.89 19.14
CA GLY A 141 -9.02 9.40 20.51
C GLY A 141 -8.03 8.23 20.65
N ASN A 142 -7.39 8.19 21.82
CA ASN A 142 -6.33 7.22 22.13
C ASN A 142 -6.78 5.75 22.04
N ARG A 143 -8.05 5.46 22.36
CA ARG A 143 -8.59 4.09 22.24
C ARG A 143 -8.53 3.61 20.79
N ARG A 144 -8.96 4.45 19.85
CA ARG A 144 -8.97 4.14 18.41
C ARG A 144 -7.55 3.95 17.88
N MET A 145 -6.61 4.77 18.33
CA MET A 145 -5.19 4.62 17.99
C MET A 145 -4.61 3.30 18.49
N ARG A 146 -4.85 2.91 19.76
CA ARG A 146 -4.38 1.62 20.29
C ARG A 146 -4.94 0.43 19.52
N THR A 147 -6.24 0.46 19.25
CA THR A 147 -6.90 -0.55 18.41
C THR A 147 -6.25 -0.63 17.01
N ALA A 148 -5.91 0.51 16.42
CA ALA A 148 -5.24 0.56 15.13
C ALA A 148 -3.85 -0.06 15.18
N ASP A 149 -3.03 0.29 16.18
CA ASP A 149 -1.68 -0.25 16.34
C ASP A 149 -1.70 -1.78 16.50
N GLU A 150 -2.56 -2.31 17.38
CA GLU A 150 -2.73 -3.76 17.57
C GLU A 150 -3.17 -4.47 16.27
N GLY A 151 -4.08 -3.86 15.51
CA GLY A 151 -4.52 -4.41 14.23
C GLY A 151 -3.42 -4.39 13.16
N ILE A 152 -2.58 -3.36 13.14
CA ILE A 152 -1.46 -3.22 12.20
C ILE A 152 -0.39 -4.28 12.49
N GLU A 153 -0.07 -4.56 13.75
CA GLU A 153 0.90 -5.62 14.06
C GLU A 153 0.38 -6.99 13.61
N ARG A 154 -0.90 -7.31 13.86
CA ARG A 154 -1.50 -8.54 13.31
C ARG A 154 -1.46 -8.57 11.78
N LEU A 155 -1.73 -7.44 11.12
CA LEU A 155 -1.67 -7.35 9.66
C LEU A 155 -0.25 -7.60 9.14
N ARG A 156 0.79 -7.13 9.84
CA ARG A 156 2.19 -7.37 9.47
C ARG A 156 2.60 -8.84 9.58
N GLU A 157 2.04 -9.57 10.53
CA GLU A 157 2.24 -11.02 10.64
C GLU A 157 1.55 -11.76 9.47
N SER A 158 0.39 -11.25 9.04
CA SER A 158 -0.44 -11.87 8.01
C SER A 158 -0.05 -11.54 6.56
N ALA A 159 0.46 -10.35 6.27
CA ALA A 159 0.79 -9.88 4.92
C ALA A 159 2.28 -10.05 4.58
N ASP A 160 2.64 -9.91 3.30
CA ASP A 160 4.04 -9.90 2.88
C ASP A 160 4.70 -8.54 3.15
N THR A 161 3.96 -7.45 2.89
CA THR A 161 4.37 -6.07 3.15
C THR A 161 3.16 -5.26 3.64
N VAL A 162 3.37 -4.34 4.57
CA VAL A 162 2.35 -3.42 5.09
C VAL A 162 2.86 -1.98 5.04
N ILE A 163 2.24 -1.19 4.17
CA ILE A 163 2.41 0.25 4.07
C ILE A 163 1.43 0.91 5.05
N VAL A 164 1.98 1.65 6.01
CA VAL A 164 1.20 2.33 7.05
C VAL A 164 1.23 3.82 6.81
N ILE A 165 0.05 4.43 6.65
CA ILE A 165 -0.13 5.86 6.41
C ILE A 165 -0.67 6.51 7.69
N PRO A 166 0.13 7.27 8.43
CA PRO A 166 -0.35 8.00 9.59
C PRO A 166 -1.18 9.22 9.15
N ASN A 167 -2.50 9.21 9.38
CA ASN A 167 -3.35 10.35 9.01
C ASN A 167 -2.90 11.66 9.67
N GLN A 168 -2.24 11.59 10.82
CA GLN A 168 -1.64 12.76 11.48
C GLN A 168 -0.64 13.50 10.59
N ASN A 169 0.11 12.80 9.73
CA ASN A 169 1.11 13.42 8.85
C ASN A 169 0.45 14.15 7.67
N LEU A 170 -0.84 13.90 7.40
CA LEU A 170 -1.60 14.67 6.42
C LEU A 170 -1.73 16.14 6.82
N PHE A 171 -1.68 16.46 8.12
CA PHE A 171 -1.65 17.87 8.57
C PHE A 171 -0.35 18.60 8.23
N ARG A 172 0.76 17.87 8.03
CA ARG A 172 2.05 18.48 7.66
C ARG A 172 2.07 18.93 6.19
N ILE A 173 1.15 18.42 5.40
CA ILE A 173 0.98 18.73 3.97
C ILE A 173 -0.32 19.51 3.71
N ALA A 174 -1.05 19.89 4.76
CA ALA A 174 -2.33 20.59 4.67
C ALA A 174 -2.21 22.02 5.20
N ASP A 175 -2.89 22.95 4.53
CA ASP A 175 -2.92 24.36 4.93
C ASP A 175 -4.01 24.59 5.99
N ALA A 176 -3.92 25.69 6.75
CA ALA A 176 -4.87 26.05 7.81
C ALA A 176 -6.34 26.20 7.35
N THR A 177 -6.58 26.26 6.05
CA THR A 177 -7.91 26.34 5.41
C THR A 177 -8.48 24.97 5.03
N THR A 178 -7.71 23.89 5.20
CA THR A 178 -8.12 22.53 4.84
C THR A 178 -9.26 22.07 5.73
N THR A 179 -10.43 21.80 5.12
CA THR A 179 -11.59 21.29 5.84
C THR A 179 -11.38 19.83 6.25
N PHE A 180 -12.20 19.38 7.20
CA PHE A 180 -12.20 18.00 7.66
C PHE A 180 -12.46 16.97 6.53
N GLU A 181 -13.40 17.28 5.64
CA GLU A 181 -13.71 16.47 4.46
C GLU A 181 -12.50 16.37 3.53
N ASN A 182 -11.83 17.49 3.27
CA ASN A 182 -10.63 17.51 2.44
C ASN A 182 -9.47 16.70 3.04
N ALA A 183 -9.37 16.58 4.37
CA ALA A 183 -8.35 15.76 5.02
C ALA A 183 -8.52 14.26 4.70
N PHE A 184 -9.76 13.75 4.70
CA PHE A 184 -10.04 12.36 4.29
C PHE A 184 -9.83 12.15 2.80
N VAL A 185 -10.18 13.12 1.96
CA VAL A 185 -9.85 13.08 0.52
C VAL A 185 -8.33 12.98 0.31
N THR A 186 -7.55 13.70 1.11
CA THR A 186 -6.07 13.59 1.07
C THR A 186 -5.61 12.20 1.52
N ALA A 187 -6.20 11.62 2.57
CA ALA A 187 -5.90 10.24 2.97
C ALA A 187 -6.19 9.23 1.84
N ASP A 188 -7.34 9.37 1.18
CA ASP A 188 -7.73 8.53 0.05
C ASP A 188 -6.79 8.71 -1.15
N ARG A 189 -6.25 9.91 -1.37
CA ARG A 189 -5.20 10.16 -2.39
C ARG A 189 -3.90 9.46 -2.06
N VAL A 190 -3.49 9.44 -0.79
CA VAL A 190 -2.27 8.73 -0.38
C VAL A 190 -2.46 7.21 -0.50
N LEU A 191 -3.64 6.68 -0.14
CA LEU A 191 -3.99 5.29 -0.37
C LEU A 191 -3.99 4.94 -1.87
N TYR A 192 -4.57 5.81 -2.71
CA TYR A 192 -4.50 5.70 -4.16
C TYR A 192 -3.05 5.62 -4.63
N ALA A 193 -2.20 6.56 -4.20
CA ALA A 193 -0.79 6.59 -4.60
C ALA A 193 -0.04 5.31 -4.18
N GLY A 194 -0.32 4.78 -2.98
CA GLY A 194 0.26 3.53 -2.48
C GLY A 194 -0.05 2.32 -3.34
N VAL A 195 -1.28 2.22 -3.85
CA VAL A 195 -1.67 1.14 -4.77
C VAL A 195 -1.19 1.44 -6.19
N SER A 196 -1.45 2.65 -6.71
CA SER A 196 -1.19 3.04 -8.09
C SER A 196 0.29 2.97 -8.45
N CYS A 197 1.17 3.37 -7.52
CA CYS A 197 2.62 3.33 -7.70
C CYS A 197 3.09 1.92 -8.09
N ILE A 198 2.58 0.89 -7.42
CA ILE A 198 3.02 -0.48 -7.66
C ILE A 198 2.26 -1.08 -8.86
N THR A 199 0.97 -0.80 -8.99
CA THR A 199 0.17 -1.36 -10.10
C THR A 199 0.59 -0.79 -11.45
N ASP A 200 0.91 0.50 -11.50
CA ASP A 200 1.30 1.15 -12.75
C ASP A 200 2.62 0.57 -13.28
N LEU A 201 3.55 0.22 -12.41
CA LEU A 201 4.82 -0.42 -12.77
C LEU A 201 4.67 -1.83 -13.37
N ILE A 202 3.58 -2.53 -13.04
CA ILE A 202 3.32 -3.89 -13.51
C ILE A 202 2.45 -3.88 -14.78
N ILE A 203 1.51 -2.95 -14.87
CA ILE A 203 0.46 -2.97 -15.89
C ILE A 203 0.76 -2.03 -17.06
N LYS A 204 1.31 -0.84 -16.80
CA LYS A 204 1.53 0.16 -17.85
C LYS A 204 2.86 -0.10 -18.55
N GLU A 205 2.86 0.05 -19.86
CA GLU A 205 4.09 0.07 -20.63
C GLU A 205 4.89 1.34 -20.31
N GLY A 206 6.15 1.16 -19.94
CA GLY A 206 7.09 2.20 -19.58
C GLY A 206 8.38 2.18 -20.39
N LEU A 207 9.22 3.18 -20.16
CA LEU A 207 10.60 3.26 -20.66
C LEU A 207 11.47 2.15 -20.05
N ILE A 208 11.26 1.90 -18.76
CA ILE A 208 11.89 0.82 -18.00
C ILE A 208 10.75 -0.03 -17.45
N ASN A 209 10.43 -1.12 -18.15
CA ASN A 209 9.44 -2.09 -17.71
C ASN A 209 10.03 -2.97 -16.62
N LEU A 210 9.24 -3.23 -15.59
CA LEU A 210 9.54 -4.19 -14.55
C LEU A 210 8.71 -5.43 -14.74
N ASP A 211 9.28 -6.59 -14.45
CA ASP A 211 8.49 -7.81 -14.39
C ASP A 211 7.86 -7.98 -12.99
N PHE A 212 6.86 -8.85 -12.90
CA PHE A 212 6.20 -9.12 -11.62
C PHE A 212 7.13 -9.81 -10.61
N ALA A 213 8.15 -10.52 -11.08
CA ALA A 213 9.09 -11.22 -10.21
C ALA A 213 10.02 -10.22 -9.50
N ASP A 214 10.40 -9.12 -10.14
CA ASP A 214 11.18 -8.01 -9.56
C ASP A 214 10.39 -7.31 -8.44
N VAL A 215 9.11 -7.01 -8.68
CA VAL A 215 8.25 -6.44 -7.62
C VAL A 215 8.06 -7.45 -6.49
N LYS A 216 7.85 -8.73 -6.83
CA LYS A 216 7.68 -9.79 -5.83
C LYS A 216 8.93 -10.01 -4.99
N SER A 217 10.14 -9.89 -5.54
CA SER A 217 11.38 -10.10 -4.78
C SER A 217 11.58 -9.01 -3.72
N VAL A 218 11.27 -7.75 -4.05
CA VAL A 218 11.43 -6.59 -3.14
C VAL A 218 10.31 -6.47 -2.11
N MET A 219 9.12 -7.03 -2.36
CA MET A 219 7.97 -6.89 -1.46
C MET A 219 7.64 -8.15 -0.65
N ARG A 220 8.17 -9.32 -1.00
CA ARG A 220 7.79 -10.56 -0.33
C ARG A 220 8.46 -10.68 1.05
N GLY A 221 7.65 -10.80 2.10
CA GLY A 221 8.12 -11.04 3.47
C GLY A 221 8.92 -9.88 4.08
N MET A 222 8.72 -8.65 3.60
CA MET A 222 9.43 -7.47 4.11
C MET A 222 8.77 -6.83 5.33
N GLY A 223 7.52 -7.18 5.65
CA GLY A 223 6.84 -6.67 6.83
C GLY A 223 6.56 -5.17 6.70
N ARG A 224 7.26 -4.31 7.46
CA ARG A 224 6.98 -2.87 7.46
C ARG A 224 7.48 -2.19 6.19
N ALA A 225 6.62 -1.34 5.61
CA ALA A 225 6.97 -0.45 4.52
C ALA A 225 6.41 0.96 4.70
N MET A 226 7.00 1.91 3.97
CA MET A 226 6.59 3.32 3.93
C MET A 226 6.66 3.83 2.50
N MET A 227 5.92 4.90 2.21
CA MET A 227 5.85 5.48 0.88
C MET A 227 6.08 6.99 0.93
N GLY A 228 6.90 7.50 0.01
CA GLY A 228 7.05 8.91 -0.28
C GLY A 228 6.71 9.21 -1.74
N THR A 229 6.17 10.39 -2.02
CA THR A 229 5.96 10.86 -3.41
C THR A 229 6.33 12.32 -3.53
N GLY A 230 6.97 12.67 -4.63
CA GLY A 230 7.36 14.03 -4.98
C GLY A 230 7.02 14.33 -6.43
N GLU A 231 6.65 15.57 -6.70
CA GLU A 231 6.33 16.07 -8.04
C GLU A 231 7.03 17.40 -8.27
N SER A 232 7.55 17.60 -9.47
CA SER A 232 8.14 18.87 -9.86
C SER A 232 8.01 19.12 -11.36
N SER A 233 8.18 20.37 -11.76
CA SER A 233 8.12 20.83 -13.15
C SER A 233 9.21 21.85 -13.43
N GLY A 234 9.58 22.02 -14.71
CA GLY A 234 10.59 22.98 -15.13
C GLY A 234 12.04 22.50 -14.90
N PRO A 235 13.03 23.43 -14.89
CA PRO A 235 14.44 23.05 -14.81
C PRO A 235 14.79 22.32 -13.51
N GLY A 236 15.51 21.19 -13.64
CA GLY A 236 15.90 20.34 -12.51
C GLY A 236 14.72 19.65 -11.82
N ARG A 237 13.60 19.43 -12.53
CA ARG A 237 12.41 18.78 -11.99
C ARG A 237 12.69 17.37 -11.46
N ALA A 238 13.59 16.62 -12.10
CA ALA A 238 13.92 15.25 -11.69
C ALA A 238 14.51 15.22 -10.28
N LEU A 239 15.60 15.98 -10.06
CA LEU A 239 16.23 16.10 -8.74
C LEU A 239 15.26 16.63 -7.68
N LYS A 240 14.50 17.68 -7.98
CA LYS A 240 13.51 18.27 -7.06
C LYS A 240 12.40 17.28 -6.69
N ALA A 241 11.91 16.50 -7.64
CA ALA A 241 10.88 15.50 -7.39
C ALA A 241 11.44 14.34 -6.55
N ALA A 242 12.68 13.91 -6.81
CA ALA A 242 13.36 12.91 -5.99
C ALA A 242 13.57 13.43 -4.55
N ASP A 243 14.06 14.66 -4.37
CA ASP A 243 14.20 15.31 -3.07
C ASP A 243 12.87 15.39 -2.30
N ALA A 244 11.80 15.78 -2.99
CA ALA A 244 10.46 15.84 -2.40
C ALA A 244 9.93 14.44 -2.02
N ALA A 245 10.27 13.40 -2.79
CA ALA A 245 9.88 12.03 -2.49
C ALA A 245 10.59 11.50 -1.24
N VAL A 246 11.89 11.72 -1.11
CA VAL A 246 12.69 11.23 0.04
C VAL A 246 12.46 12.02 1.32
N SER A 247 12.09 13.30 1.20
CA SER A 247 11.76 14.17 2.35
C SER A 247 10.27 14.19 2.68
N ASN A 248 9.47 13.33 2.04
CA ASN A 248 8.02 13.33 2.20
C ASN A 248 7.62 13.03 3.67
N PRO A 249 6.75 13.83 4.30
CA PRO A 249 6.32 13.64 5.68
C PRO A 249 5.69 12.27 5.98
N LEU A 250 5.25 11.52 4.96
CA LEU A 250 4.69 10.18 5.10
C LEU A 250 5.75 9.09 5.34
N LEU A 251 7.03 9.39 5.10
CA LEU A 251 8.16 8.49 5.39
C LEU A 251 8.57 8.47 6.87
N ASP A 252 7.88 9.21 7.76
CA ASP A 252 8.11 9.22 9.22
C ASP A 252 9.56 9.56 9.63
N ASP A 253 9.88 9.56 10.93
CA ASP A 253 11.25 9.80 11.44
C ASP A 253 12.23 8.64 11.15
N MET A 254 11.76 7.61 10.43
CA MET A 254 12.57 6.47 10.03
C MET A 254 13.25 6.77 8.69
N SER A 255 14.56 7.01 8.75
CA SER A 255 15.37 7.19 7.55
C SER A 255 15.27 5.99 6.60
N MET A 256 15.16 6.25 5.29
CA MET A 256 15.22 5.23 4.24
C MET A 256 16.52 4.40 4.28
N LYS A 257 17.53 4.87 5.01
CA LYS A 257 18.79 4.15 5.29
C LYS A 257 18.61 2.78 5.95
N GLY A 258 17.46 2.52 6.59
CA GLY A 258 17.16 1.22 7.20
C GLY A 258 16.39 0.25 6.30
N ALA A 259 16.08 0.62 5.05
CA ALA A 259 15.31 -0.21 4.14
C ALA A 259 16.17 -1.32 3.53
N ARG A 260 15.66 -2.55 3.49
CA ARG A 260 16.30 -3.69 2.80
C ARG A 260 15.94 -3.75 1.33
N GLY A 261 14.77 -3.22 0.97
CA GLY A 261 14.29 -3.16 -0.40
C GLY A 261 13.69 -1.80 -0.70
N VAL A 262 13.89 -1.32 -1.93
CA VAL A 262 13.39 0.00 -2.36
C VAL A 262 12.84 -0.11 -3.77
N LEU A 263 11.56 0.19 -3.91
CA LEU A 263 10.89 0.31 -5.21
C LEU A 263 10.79 1.78 -5.57
N ILE A 264 11.36 2.16 -6.72
CA ILE A 264 11.33 3.51 -7.26
C ILE A 264 10.45 3.50 -8.51
N SER A 265 9.34 4.24 -8.46
CA SER A 265 8.46 4.48 -9.60
C SER A 265 8.65 5.91 -10.09
N ILE A 266 9.11 6.05 -11.32
CA ILE A 266 9.26 7.34 -12.01
C ILE A 266 8.14 7.46 -13.05
N SER A 267 7.44 8.58 -13.04
CA SER A 267 6.39 8.86 -14.01
C SER A 267 6.56 10.26 -14.59
N GLY A 268 6.46 10.39 -15.91
CA GLY A 268 6.54 11.69 -16.58
C GLY A 268 5.90 11.67 -17.95
N GLY A 269 5.76 12.84 -18.54
CA GLY A 269 5.29 13.00 -19.91
C GLY A 269 6.26 12.44 -20.95
N THR A 270 5.87 12.54 -22.22
CA THR A 270 6.74 12.08 -23.34
C THR A 270 8.01 12.92 -23.52
N ASP A 271 8.09 14.05 -22.82
CA ASP A 271 9.23 14.94 -22.72
C ASP A 271 10.26 14.51 -21.66
N MET A 272 10.00 13.42 -20.93
CA MET A 272 10.94 12.85 -19.95
C MET A 272 12.17 12.27 -20.64
N THR A 273 13.36 12.62 -20.14
CA THR A 273 14.64 12.17 -20.70
C THR A 273 15.30 11.08 -19.84
N LEU A 274 16.18 10.27 -20.46
CA LEU A 274 16.96 9.27 -19.73
C LEU A 274 17.87 9.89 -18.66
N PHE A 275 18.40 11.09 -18.90
CA PHE A 275 19.23 11.81 -17.92
C PHE A 275 18.44 12.21 -16.67
N GLU A 276 17.19 12.64 -16.84
CA GLU A 276 16.29 12.93 -15.71
C GLU A 276 15.98 11.67 -14.89
N VAL A 277 15.77 10.54 -15.57
CA VAL A 277 15.54 9.24 -14.90
C VAL A 277 16.77 8.80 -14.10
N ASP A 278 17.96 8.89 -14.69
CA ASP A 278 19.23 8.53 -14.03
C ASP A 278 19.56 9.45 -12.84
N GLU A 279 19.34 10.77 -13.00
CA GLU A 279 19.53 11.76 -11.94
C GLU A 279 18.61 11.48 -10.74
N ALA A 280 17.32 11.25 -10.98
CA ALA A 280 16.36 10.94 -9.92
C ALA A 280 16.68 9.61 -9.22
N ALA A 281 17.02 8.56 -9.98
CA ALA A 281 17.36 7.26 -9.43
C ALA A 281 18.65 7.30 -8.59
N SER A 282 19.68 8.01 -9.08
CA SER A 282 20.95 8.20 -8.35
C SER A 282 20.75 8.96 -7.06
N ARG A 283 19.96 10.04 -7.09
CA ARG A 283 19.64 10.82 -5.90
C ARG A 283 18.96 10.01 -4.79
N ILE A 284 18.05 9.10 -5.14
CA ILE A 284 17.40 8.21 -4.18
C ILE A 284 18.39 7.14 -3.68
N ARG A 285 19.25 6.62 -4.57
CA ARG A 285 20.29 5.65 -4.22
C ARG A 285 21.23 6.18 -3.14
N ASP A 286 21.50 7.48 -3.14
CA ASP A 286 22.35 8.12 -2.12
C ASP A 286 21.70 8.18 -0.71
N GLU A 287 20.37 8.02 -0.60
CA GLU A 287 19.65 8.03 0.70
C GLU A 287 19.42 6.65 1.29
N VAL A 288 19.67 5.60 0.52
CA VAL A 288 19.40 4.20 0.89
C VAL A 288 20.69 3.47 1.21
N PHE A 289 20.59 2.34 1.91
CA PHE A 289 21.77 1.55 2.25
C PHE A 289 22.41 0.94 0.98
N ALA A 290 23.74 0.82 0.97
CA ALA A 290 24.48 0.34 -0.20
C ALA A 290 24.09 -1.09 -0.63
N ASP A 291 23.68 -1.93 0.33
CA ASP A 291 23.27 -3.32 0.09
C ASP A 291 21.74 -3.49 -0.03
N ALA A 292 20.98 -2.41 -0.18
CA ALA A 292 19.53 -2.50 -0.40
C ALA A 292 19.21 -3.00 -1.81
N ASP A 293 18.21 -3.89 -1.94
CA ASP A 293 17.70 -4.32 -3.24
C ASP A 293 16.85 -3.19 -3.85
N ILE A 294 17.38 -2.51 -4.88
CA ILE A 294 16.70 -1.38 -5.54
C ILE A 294 16.11 -1.84 -6.87
N VAL A 295 14.81 -1.63 -7.03
CA VAL A 295 14.09 -1.85 -8.29
C VAL A 295 13.59 -0.50 -8.80
N VAL A 296 13.95 -0.16 -10.03
CA VAL A 296 13.60 1.13 -10.66
C VAL A 296 12.73 0.87 -11.87
N GLY A 297 11.54 1.45 -11.89
CA GLY A 297 10.65 1.47 -13.05
C GLY A 297 10.36 2.90 -13.48
N ALA A 298 10.19 3.08 -14.79
CA ALA A 298 9.92 4.39 -15.38
C ALA A 298 8.81 4.26 -16.41
N ILE A 299 7.70 4.96 -16.19
CA ILE A 299 6.47 4.89 -17.00
C ILE A 299 6.16 6.25 -17.63
N PHE A 300 5.59 6.22 -18.84
CA PHE A 300 5.07 7.42 -19.48
C PHE A 300 3.61 7.64 -19.12
N ASP A 301 3.28 8.86 -18.68
CA ASP A 301 1.90 9.30 -18.47
C ASP A 301 1.68 10.62 -19.19
N ARG A 302 0.82 10.60 -20.22
CA ARG A 302 0.50 11.80 -21.02
C ARG A 302 -0.18 12.90 -20.20
N ASN A 303 -0.75 12.57 -19.05
CA ASN A 303 -1.32 13.56 -18.14
C ASN A 303 -0.24 14.32 -17.36
N LEU A 304 1.03 13.91 -17.47
CA LEU A 304 2.19 14.51 -16.79
C LEU A 304 3.13 15.24 -17.76
N ASP A 305 2.68 15.66 -18.95
CA ASP A 305 3.52 16.47 -19.85
C ASP A 305 4.03 17.73 -19.12
N GLY A 306 5.36 17.89 -19.09
CA GLY A 306 6.03 18.97 -18.34
C GLY A 306 6.22 18.70 -16.83
N VAL A 307 5.63 17.64 -16.28
CA VAL A 307 5.70 17.26 -14.86
C VAL A 307 6.48 15.95 -14.71
N PHE A 308 7.33 15.88 -13.69
CA PHE A 308 8.08 14.70 -13.31
C PHE A 308 7.67 14.29 -11.90
N ARG A 309 7.19 13.04 -11.76
CA ARG A 309 6.73 12.44 -10.51
C ARG A 309 7.66 11.30 -10.12
N VAL A 310 8.05 11.26 -8.85
CA VAL A 310 8.84 10.18 -8.26
C VAL A 310 8.09 9.66 -7.05
N SER A 311 7.85 8.35 -7.02
CA SER A 311 7.29 7.64 -5.87
C SER A 311 8.27 6.59 -5.40
N VAL A 312 8.52 6.54 -4.10
CA VAL A 312 9.43 5.59 -3.46
C VAL A 312 8.67 4.76 -2.44
N VAL A 313 8.81 3.44 -2.51
CA VAL A 313 8.32 2.52 -1.48
C VAL A 313 9.52 1.84 -0.85
N ALA A 314 9.78 2.17 0.41
CA ALA A 314 10.84 1.57 1.22
C ALA A 314 10.27 0.38 2.00
N THR A 315 10.83 -0.81 1.83
CA THR A 315 10.39 -2.07 2.45
C THR A 315 11.49 -2.64 3.37
N GLY A 316 11.09 -3.48 4.33
CA GLY A 316 12.05 -4.17 5.20
C GLY A 316 12.59 -3.28 6.32
N LEU A 317 11.84 -2.26 6.72
CA LEU A 317 12.24 -1.29 7.73
C LEU A 317 12.19 -1.93 9.12
N GLU A 318 13.34 -2.05 9.79
CA GLU A 318 13.41 -2.57 11.14
C GLU A 318 12.81 -1.61 12.15
N SER A 319 11.93 -2.09 13.04
CA SER A 319 11.54 -1.32 14.22
C SER A 319 12.75 -1.11 15.11
N LEU A 320 13.18 0.14 15.30
CA LEU A 320 14.23 0.54 16.27
C LEU A 320 13.92 0.12 17.73
N VAL A 321 12.76 -0.45 18.00
CA VAL A 321 12.31 -0.90 19.32
C VAL A 321 12.88 -2.29 19.69
N ALA A 322 13.36 -3.08 18.74
CA ALA A 322 13.81 -4.45 19.01
C ALA A 322 15.30 -4.58 19.41
N SER A 323 16.12 -3.54 19.27
CA SER A 323 17.56 -3.60 19.56
C SER A 323 17.98 -3.10 20.95
N ALA A 324 17.04 -2.65 21.80
CA ALA A 324 17.34 -2.09 23.11
C ALA A 324 17.06 -3.03 24.31
N GLY A 325 17.13 -4.36 24.13
CA GLY A 325 16.58 -5.27 25.15
C GLY A 325 17.11 -6.70 25.26
N GLN A 326 18.34 -7.02 24.84
CA GLN A 326 19.00 -8.25 25.31
C GLN A 326 20.18 -7.88 26.22
N PRO A 327 20.06 -8.08 27.55
CA PRO A 327 21.24 -8.10 28.41
C PRO A 327 22.11 -9.28 27.95
N MET A 328 23.38 -9.01 27.60
CA MET A 328 24.36 -10.08 27.51
C MET A 328 24.43 -10.78 28.86
N GLU A 329 24.03 -12.04 28.93
CA GLU A 329 24.41 -12.93 30.03
C GLU A 329 25.93 -13.04 30.03
N ILE A 330 26.58 -12.30 30.93
CA ILE A 330 27.98 -12.51 31.26
C ILE A 330 28.05 -13.87 31.95
N ASN A 331 28.41 -14.89 31.17
CA ASN A 331 28.67 -16.23 31.66
C ASN A 331 29.89 -16.22 32.59
N ARG A 332 29.65 -15.99 33.89
CA ARG A 332 30.64 -16.16 34.97
C ARG A 332 30.63 -17.61 35.44
N ASP A 333 31.03 -18.52 34.56
CA ASP A 333 31.45 -19.86 34.94
C ASP A 333 32.61 -20.30 34.06
N ARG A 334 33.81 -19.89 34.47
CA ARG A 334 35.06 -20.64 34.30
C ARG A 334 36.15 -19.96 35.15
N TYR A 335 36.52 -20.70 36.19
CA TYR A 335 37.75 -20.67 37.00
C TYR A 335 38.88 -19.76 36.51
#